data_AF-A0A8T4PPR3-F1
#
_entry.id   AF-A0A8T4PPR3-F1
#
_cell.length_a   1.000
_cell.length_b   1.000
_cell.length_c   1.000
_cell.angle_alpha   90.00
_cell.angle_beta   90.00
_cell.angle_gamma   90.00
#
_symmetry.space_group_name_H-M   'P 1'
#
loop_
_entity.id
_entity.type
_entity.pdbx_description
1 polymer ?
#
loop_
_entity_poly.entity_id
_entity_poly.type
_entity_poly.pdbx_seq_one_letter_code
_entity_poly.pdbx_strand_id
1 'polypeptide(L)'
;MSEFLKGKIPYNKKNRPSKDWLIERYVHQHLPISKIAFELKIGETTLNRWFKDYDIPKRKSSDIQLPKGFVEPTKEELYRLYVEEHRPVNEIAKHLGVSWGYVQRALKKHNTKFRSHNESIRPKGFVKPLKEELHKWIYDEGKTVNQIAKEKNVSTTAIRNYMRELGIFSKKRGLNRVPNGWWTKERVISEIKKIRAENGDLSANYCMKKRSSLFHAGYDLFDGWENAIHSTGIDYSIILKHKQWSKQEILNEILKLSKEGVNLSHKNIKKIRRDLISPSEYHFGSWAQAVNSAGIDYFKTVAINKNKFWTKEKIIEEIKKLYSAGHMLNSQSMQKSKNRDLFDAAKVKFGSWENAINNTNLDYQKLSKLKAQTKSFKEKLHAKLTEEKLTELYVTQGLSTVELGILYDVSATVISNLLKKHKIELKKPKYGYKELLVCKDKHRVKSNFERTVCDWLYFNGIEHEYEPRISSDRYFKADFKIGRFYIEILGMMEIPEYRRKFEEKIMHFSMKEGVGFIYCKGEEVPKYKKYFDTNNNKSIVILLIPQKHKLTKETINEQLGFLIPLFSKSQRNLS
;
A
#
# COMPACT_ATOMS: atom_id res chain seq x y z
N MET A 1 37.00 -74.01 -7.65
CA MET A 1 37.69 -74.34 -6.38
C MET A 1 38.89 -73.41 -6.27
N SER A 2 38.78 -72.36 -5.47
CA SER A 2 39.05 -72.37 -4.02
C SER A 2 40.50 -71.97 -3.78
N GLU A 3 40.73 -70.65 -3.66
CA GLU A 3 41.76 -70.04 -2.79
C GLU A 3 41.89 -68.51 -2.97
N PHE A 4 41.30 -67.90 -4.01
CA PHE A 4 41.44 -66.43 -4.22
C PHE A 4 40.51 -65.55 -3.39
N LEU A 5 39.56 -66.14 -2.65
CA LEU A 5 38.54 -65.40 -1.90
C LEU A 5 38.85 -65.20 -0.41
N LYS A 6 40.06 -65.59 0.08
CA LYS A 6 40.51 -65.34 1.47
C LYS A 6 42.04 -65.10 1.63
N GLY A 7 42.73 -64.45 0.70
CA GLY A 7 44.19 -64.18 0.88
C GLY A 7 44.73 -63.03 0.04
N LYS A 8 45.30 -62.02 0.71
CA LYS A 8 46.10 -60.86 0.24
C LYS A 8 45.79 -60.27 -1.15
N ILE A 9 45.41 -58.99 -1.18
CA ILE A 9 45.32 -58.18 -2.41
C ILE A 9 46.69 -58.20 -3.13
N PRO A 10 46.77 -58.56 -4.42
CA PRO A 10 48.03 -58.69 -5.14
C PRO A 10 48.57 -57.30 -5.49
N TYR A 11 49.45 -56.77 -4.65
CA TYR A 11 50.08 -55.48 -4.85
C TYR A 11 51.34 -55.59 -5.73
N ASN A 12 51.52 -54.64 -6.64
CA ASN A 12 52.77 -54.48 -7.38
C ASN A 12 53.86 -53.79 -6.54
N LYS A 13 55.08 -53.65 -7.10
CA LYS A 13 56.21 -52.95 -6.45
C LYS A 13 55.93 -51.50 -6.02
N LYS A 14 54.87 -50.87 -6.54
CA LYS A 14 54.42 -49.51 -6.18
C LYS A 14 53.27 -49.53 -5.16
N ASN A 15 53.03 -50.66 -4.51
CA ASN A 15 51.95 -50.90 -3.55
C ASN A 15 50.54 -50.62 -4.12
N ARG A 16 50.32 -50.93 -5.41
CA ARG A 16 49.01 -50.81 -6.10
C ARG A 16 48.47 -52.19 -6.46
N PRO A 17 47.16 -52.46 -6.33
CA PRO A 17 46.57 -53.71 -6.80
C PRO A 17 46.87 -53.96 -8.28
N SER A 18 47.03 -55.21 -8.68
CA SER A 18 47.22 -55.57 -10.08
C SER A 18 46.07 -55.07 -10.96
N LYS A 19 46.37 -54.79 -12.25
CA LYS A 19 45.36 -54.37 -13.23
C LYS A 19 44.23 -55.39 -13.32
N ASP A 20 44.55 -56.67 -13.36
CA ASP A 20 43.57 -57.76 -13.47
C ASP A 20 42.65 -57.84 -12.24
N TRP A 21 43.19 -57.58 -11.04
CA TRP A 21 42.37 -57.52 -9.83
C TRP A 21 41.36 -56.37 -9.87
N LEU A 22 41.78 -55.19 -10.38
CA LEU A 22 40.89 -54.05 -10.55
C LEU A 22 39.84 -54.29 -11.65
N ILE A 23 40.21 -54.94 -12.75
CA ILE A 23 39.27 -55.32 -13.82
C ILE A 23 38.25 -56.33 -13.30
N GLU A 24 38.68 -57.35 -12.58
CA GLU A 24 37.79 -58.35 -11.98
C GLU A 24 36.75 -57.70 -11.06
N ARG A 25 37.18 -56.79 -10.18
CA ARG A 25 36.26 -56.10 -9.26
C ARG A 25 35.37 -55.06 -9.95
N TYR A 26 35.91 -54.27 -10.86
CA TYR A 26 35.21 -53.14 -11.48
C TYR A 26 34.35 -53.52 -12.68
N VAL A 27 34.89 -54.38 -13.56
CA VAL A 27 34.25 -54.79 -14.82
C VAL A 27 33.44 -56.05 -14.61
N HIS A 28 34.02 -57.15 -14.11
CA HIS A 28 33.33 -58.44 -14.01
C HIS A 28 32.36 -58.52 -12.83
N GLN A 29 32.75 -58.01 -11.67
CA GLN A 29 31.90 -57.97 -10.47
C GLN A 29 31.07 -56.68 -10.36
N HIS A 30 31.23 -55.75 -11.30
CA HIS A 30 30.49 -54.50 -11.40
C HIS A 30 30.56 -53.58 -10.16
N LEU A 31 31.51 -53.76 -9.24
CA LEU A 31 31.57 -52.98 -8.00
C LEU A 31 31.78 -51.48 -8.28
N PRO A 32 31.07 -50.57 -7.58
CA PRO A 32 31.27 -49.13 -7.75
C PRO A 32 32.66 -48.72 -7.28
N ILE A 33 33.22 -47.67 -7.90
CA ILE A 33 34.56 -47.14 -7.57
C ILE A 33 34.67 -46.83 -6.07
N SER A 34 33.60 -46.29 -5.47
CA SER A 34 33.51 -46.00 -4.04
C SER A 34 33.72 -47.23 -3.16
N LYS A 35 33.11 -48.38 -3.52
CA LYS A 35 33.24 -49.64 -2.76
C LYS A 35 34.64 -50.23 -2.92
N ILE A 36 35.21 -50.20 -4.12
CA ILE A 36 36.58 -50.68 -4.36
C ILE A 36 37.58 -49.79 -3.60
N ALA A 37 37.39 -48.47 -3.60
CA ALA A 37 38.24 -47.54 -2.86
C ALA A 37 38.17 -47.78 -1.34
N PHE A 38 36.96 -48.06 -0.83
CA PHE A 38 36.75 -48.43 0.57
C PHE A 38 37.45 -49.75 0.93
N GLU A 39 37.30 -50.80 0.12
CA GLU A 39 37.98 -52.09 0.32
C GLU A 39 39.52 -51.94 0.34
N LEU A 40 40.04 -51.01 -0.47
CA LEU A 40 41.46 -50.69 -0.54
C LEU A 40 41.93 -49.70 0.53
N LYS A 41 41.02 -49.12 1.32
CA LYS A 41 41.27 -48.06 2.31
C LYS A 41 41.99 -46.84 1.70
N ILE A 42 41.58 -46.42 0.50
CA ILE A 42 42.10 -45.25 -0.20
C ILE A 42 40.96 -44.30 -0.62
N GLY A 43 41.30 -43.07 -0.97
CA GLY A 43 40.34 -42.14 -1.58
C GLY A 43 39.99 -42.49 -3.03
N GLU A 44 38.75 -42.22 -3.44
CA GLU A 44 38.27 -42.45 -4.81
C GLU A 44 39.12 -41.74 -5.87
N THR A 45 39.63 -40.54 -5.56
CA THR A 45 40.52 -39.78 -6.46
C THR A 45 41.81 -40.55 -6.76
N THR A 46 42.34 -41.26 -5.77
CA THR A 46 43.54 -42.09 -5.92
C THR A 46 43.25 -43.31 -6.79
N LEU A 47 42.13 -44.00 -6.54
CA LEU A 47 41.71 -45.14 -7.35
C LEU A 47 41.42 -44.73 -8.81
N ASN A 48 40.79 -43.57 -9.00
CA ASN A 48 40.55 -42.98 -10.31
C ASN A 48 41.83 -42.67 -11.09
N ARG A 49 42.90 -42.24 -10.39
CA ARG A 49 44.21 -42.05 -11.01
C ARG A 49 44.80 -43.37 -11.46
N TRP A 50 44.68 -44.43 -10.65
CA TRP A 50 45.15 -45.76 -11.02
C TRP A 50 44.41 -46.35 -12.20
N PHE A 51 43.09 -46.11 -12.32
CA PHE A 51 42.33 -46.54 -13.49
C PHE A 51 42.85 -45.87 -14.76
N LYS A 52 43.24 -44.58 -14.67
CA LYS A 52 43.88 -43.87 -15.80
C LYS A 52 45.26 -44.45 -16.11
N ASP A 53 46.09 -44.68 -15.09
CA ASP A 53 47.44 -45.24 -15.26
C ASP A 53 47.43 -46.66 -15.84
N TYR A 54 46.39 -47.46 -15.53
CA TYR A 54 46.19 -48.80 -16.07
C TYR A 54 45.36 -48.86 -17.36
N ASP A 55 44.91 -47.71 -17.86
CA ASP A 55 44.02 -47.61 -19.03
C ASP A 55 42.74 -48.47 -18.88
N ILE A 56 42.11 -48.37 -17.71
CA ILE A 56 40.81 -48.99 -17.43
C ILE A 56 39.72 -47.94 -17.72
N PRO A 57 38.88 -48.14 -18.74
CA PRO A 57 37.87 -47.16 -19.12
C PRO A 57 36.80 -47.01 -18.02
N LYS A 58 36.43 -45.77 -17.71
CA LYS A 58 35.35 -45.51 -16.75
C LYS A 58 34.00 -45.79 -17.39
N ARG A 59 33.13 -46.50 -16.66
CA ARG A 59 31.71 -46.61 -16.99
C ARG A 59 31.09 -45.23 -17.10
N LYS A 60 30.27 -45.00 -18.13
CA LYS A 60 29.51 -43.75 -18.23
C LYS A 60 28.52 -43.70 -17.06
N SER A 61 28.19 -42.51 -16.58
CA SER A 61 27.24 -42.33 -15.47
C SER A 61 25.88 -43.00 -15.74
N SER A 62 25.48 -43.10 -17.02
CA SER A 62 24.29 -43.82 -17.47
C SER A 62 24.35 -45.34 -17.23
N ASP A 63 25.54 -45.93 -17.29
CA ASP A 63 25.74 -47.39 -17.26
C ASP A 63 25.84 -47.90 -15.82
N ILE A 64 26.14 -47.01 -14.89
CA ILE A 64 26.19 -47.28 -13.43
C ILE A 64 24.78 -47.55 -12.88
N GLN A 65 23.73 -47.03 -13.53
CA GLN A 65 22.33 -47.12 -13.08
C GLN A 65 21.54 -48.30 -13.67
N LEU A 66 22.13 -49.12 -14.54
CA LEU A 66 21.43 -50.22 -15.21
C LEU A 66 21.52 -51.53 -14.39
N PRO A 67 20.48 -52.39 -14.42
CA PRO A 67 20.54 -53.71 -13.80
C PRO A 67 21.69 -54.57 -14.32
N LYS A 68 22.17 -55.51 -13.49
CA LYS A 68 23.21 -56.45 -13.87
C LYS A 68 22.72 -57.32 -15.04
N GLY A 69 23.48 -57.36 -16.14
CA GLY A 69 23.13 -58.13 -17.34
C GLY A 69 22.03 -57.51 -18.21
N PHE A 70 21.70 -56.23 -18.01
CA PHE A 70 20.67 -55.55 -18.79
C PHE A 70 21.02 -55.48 -20.28
N VAL A 71 20.13 -55.99 -21.12
CA VAL A 71 20.16 -55.85 -22.59
C VAL A 71 19.14 -54.78 -22.97
N GLU A 72 19.57 -53.81 -23.79
CA GLU A 72 18.66 -52.76 -24.27
C GLU A 72 17.52 -53.40 -25.09
N PRO A 73 16.24 -53.13 -24.77
CA PRO A 73 15.11 -53.68 -25.50
C PRO A 73 15.18 -53.32 -26.99
N THR A 74 14.74 -54.26 -27.84
CA THR A 74 14.64 -54.02 -29.27
C THR A 74 13.56 -52.97 -29.58
N LYS A 75 13.60 -52.40 -30.79
CA LYS A 75 12.57 -51.46 -31.26
C LYS A 75 11.18 -52.11 -31.22
N GLU A 76 11.10 -53.36 -31.61
CA GLU A 76 9.89 -54.17 -31.70
C GLU A 76 9.31 -54.43 -30.32
N GLU A 77 10.17 -54.75 -29.34
CA GLU A 77 9.77 -54.95 -27.95
C GLU A 77 9.28 -53.66 -27.29
N LEU A 78 9.97 -52.54 -27.52
CA LEU A 78 9.49 -51.22 -27.06
C LEU A 78 8.18 -50.83 -27.72
N TYR A 79 8.01 -51.11 -29.02
CA TYR A 79 6.77 -50.83 -29.74
C TYR A 79 5.61 -51.66 -29.19
N ARG A 80 5.81 -52.97 -28.98
CA ARG A 80 4.81 -53.85 -28.38
C ARG A 80 4.37 -53.35 -27.00
N LEU A 81 5.32 -53.12 -26.09
CA LEU A 81 5.02 -52.69 -24.71
C LEU A 81 4.33 -51.31 -24.67
N TYR A 82 4.79 -50.38 -25.50
CA TYR A 82 4.35 -48.98 -25.42
C TYR A 82 3.12 -48.68 -26.29
N VAL A 83 3.10 -49.15 -27.54
CA VAL A 83 2.05 -48.84 -28.52
C VAL A 83 0.93 -49.88 -28.44
N GLU A 84 1.24 -51.17 -28.54
CA GLU A 84 0.24 -52.24 -28.65
C GLU A 84 -0.44 -52.57 -27.31
N GLU A 85 0.40 -52.78 -26.28
CA GLU A 85 -0.01 -53.05 -24.90
C GLU A 85 -0.42 -51.77 -24.15
N HIS A 86 -0.21 -50.59 -24.74
CA HIS A 86 -0.55 -49.28 -24.17
C HIS A 86 0.04 -49.05 -22.76
N ARG A 87 1.17 -49.68 -22.40
CA ARG A 87 1.75 -49.49 -21.07
C ARG A 87 2.30 -48.06 -20.91
N PRO A 88 2.10 -47.43 -19.74
CA PRO A 88 2.71 -46.14 -19.46
C PRO A 88 4.22 -46.33 -19.18
N VAL A 89 5.00 -45.30 -19.48
CA VAL A 89 6.49 -45.39 -19.48
C VAL A 89 7.07 -45.76 -18.11
N ASN A 90 6.39 -45.40 -17.02
CA ASN A 90 6.76 -45.80 -15.67
C ASN A 90 6.60 -47.31 -15.43
N GLU A 91 5.56 -47.95 -15.99
CA GLU A 91 5.39 -49.40 -15.90
C GLU A 91 6.41 -50.14 -16.76
N ILE A 92 6.70 -49.62 -17.95
CA ILE A 92 7.76 -50.15 -18.82
C ILE A 92 9.11 -50.04 -18.09
N ALA A 93 9.40 -48.90 -17.46
CA ALA A 93 10.61 -48.70 -16.68
C ALA A 93 10.73 -49.70 -15.52
N LYS A 94 9.63 -49.93 -14.79
CA LYS A 94 9.57 -50.92 -13.71
C LYS A 94 9.76 -52.35 -14.24
N HIS A 95 9.12 -52.70 -15.36
CA HIS A 95 9.22 -54.01 -15.99
C HIS A 95 10.67 -54.31 -16.44
N LEU A 96 11.35 -53.31 -16.98
CA LEU A 96 12.73 -53.40 -17.45
C LEU A 96 13.79 -53.17 -16.35
N GLY A 97 13.38 -52.81 -15.13
CA GLY A 97 14.29 -52.50 -14.03
C GLY A 97 15.14 -51.23 -14.23
N VAL A 98 14.72 -50.32 -15.10
CA VAL A 98 15.48 -49.10 -15.46
C VAL A 98 14.78 -47.82 -15.00
N SER A 99 15.48 -46.69 -15.08
CA SER A 99 14.86 -45.39 -14.79
C SER A 99 13.86 -44.98 -15.87
N TRP A 100 12.82 -44.24 -15.48
CA TRP A 100 11.84 -43.66 -16.40
C TRP A 100 12.50 -42.87 -17.55
N GLY A 101 13.53 -42.08 -17.23
CA GLY A 101 14.28 -41.31 -18.22
C GLY A 101 15.09 -42.17 -19.21
N TYR A 102 15.47 -43.40 -18.83
CA TYR A 102 16.07 -44.34 -19.76
C TYR A 102 15.08 -44.77 -20.84
N VAL A 103 13.86 -45.18 -20.46
CA VAL A 103 12.81 -45.60 -21.40
C VAL A 103 12.42 -44.46 -22.36
N GLN A 104 12.36 -43.22 -21.87
CA GLN A 104 12.13 -42.06 -22.74
C GLN A 104 13.19 -41.89 -23.82
N ARG A 105 14.47 -42.05 -23.45
CA ARG A 105 15.58 -41.96 -24.41
C ARG A 105 15.53 -43.11 -25.42
N ALA A 106 15.19 -44.32 -24.97
CA ALA A 106 15.03 -45.47 -25.85
C ALA A 106 13.89 -45.27 -26.87
N LEU A 107 12.71 -44.83 -26.43
CA LEU A 107 11.59 -44.49 -27.31
C LEU A 107 11.96 -43.41 -28.34
N LYS A 108 12.69 -42.36 -27.89
CA LYS A 108 13.16 -41.28 -28.76
C LYS A 108 14.20 -41.78 -29.78
N LYS A 109 15.15 -42.63 -29.37
CA LYS A 109 16.16 -43.25 -30.24
C LYS A 109 15.52 -44.06 -31.36
N HIS A 110 14.37 -44.69 -31.10
CA HIS A 110 13.60 -45.46 -32.07
C HIS A 110 12.51 -44.66 -32.81
N ASN A 111 12.57 -43.32 -32.80
CA ASN A 111 11.62 -42.43 -33.48
C ASN A 111 10.15 -42.61 -33.07
N THR A 112 9.90 -43.11 -31.85
CA THR A 112 8.54 -43.24 -31.32
C THR A 112 8.16 -41.97 -30.56
N LYS A 113 7.05 -41.32 -30.95
CA LYS A 113 6.56 -40.11 -30.28
C LYS A 113 6.16 -40.42 -28.83
N PHE A 114 6.64 -39.60 -27.90
CA PHE A 114 6.29 -39.71 -26.49
C PHE A 114 4.87 -39.18 -26.25
N ARG A 115 4.05 -39.98 -25.56
CA ARG A 115 2.72 -39.64 -25.08
C ARG A 115 2.91 -38.75 -23.89
N SER A 116 2.27 -37.60 -23.89
CA SER A 116 2.14 -36.79 -22.68
C SER A 116 1.54 -37.62 -21.54
N HIS A 117 1.80 -37.22 -20.30
CA HIS A 117 1.22 -37.87 -19.11
C HIS A 117 -0.31 -38.04 -19.24
N ASN A 118 -0.99 -37.05 -19.81
CA ASN A 118 -2.43 -37.06 -20.05
C ASN A 118 -2.86 -38.08 -21.13
N GLU A 119 -2.01 -38.39 -22.10
CA GLU A 119 -2.29 -39.40 -23.13
C GLU A 119 -2.03 -40.82 -22.60
N SER A 120 -1.07 -40.99 -21.69
CA SER A 120 -0.76 -42.29 -21.10
C SER A 120 -1.81 -42.81 -20.10
N ILE A 121 -2.62 -41.91 -19.51
CA ILE A 121 -3.67 -42.27 -18.53
C ILE A 121 -5.06 -42.40 -19.17
N ARG A 122 -5.20 -42.21 -20.49
CA ARG A 122 -6.48 -42.35 -21.19
C ARG A 122 -6.79 -43.84 -21.41
N PRO A 123 -8.06 -44.25 -21.34
CA PRO A 123 -8.47 -45.59 -21.76
C PRO A 123 -8.08 -45.86 -23.23
N LYS A 124 -7.73 -47.11 -23.55
CA LYS A 124 -7.43 -47.55 -24.92
C LYS A 124 -8.65 -47.25 -25.82
N GLY A 125 -8.43 -46.52 -26.91
CA GLY A 125 -9.50 -46.11 -27.85
C GLY A 125 -10.28 -44.84 -27.45
N PHE A 126 -9.84 -44.09 -26.44
CA PHE A 126 -10.52 -42.85 -26.04
C PHE A 126 -10.51 -41.77 -27.14
N VAL A 127 -11.71 -41.36 -27.58
CA VAL A 127 -11.92 -40.22 -28.49
C VAL A 127 -12.26 -38.98 -27.68
N LYS A 128 -11.61 -37.86 -28.01
CA LYS A 128 -11.89 -36.56 -27.37
C LYS A 128 -13.32 -36.12 -27.70
N PRO A 129 -14.15 -35.71 -26.71
CA PRO A 129 -15.51 -35.27 -26.96
C PRO A 129 -15.54 -34.03 -27.85
N LEU A 130 -16.53 -33.98 -28.74
CA LEU A 130 -16.79 -32.80 -29.56
C LEU A 130 -17.31 -31.63 -28.70
N LYS A 131 -17.24 -30.41 -29.23
CA LYS A 131 -17.68 -29.20 -28.53
C LYS A 131 -19.17 -29.27 -28.20
N GLU A 132 -19.96 -29.81 -29.11
CA GLU A 132 -21.41 -29.95 -29.03
C GLU A 132 -21.81 -30.95 -27.93
N GLU A 133 -21.10 -32.08 -27.84
CA GLU A 133 -21.34 -33.10 -26.82
C GLU A 133 -21.02 -32.57 -25.42
N LEU A 134 -19.87 -31.88 -25.28
CA LEU A 134 -19.46 -31.30 -24.00
C LEU A 134 -20.38 -30.15 -23.58
N HIS A 135 -20.91 -29.40 -24.55
CA HIS A 135 -21.93 -28.37 -24.32
C HIS A 135 -23.23 -29.00 -23.78
N LYS A 136 -23.74 -30.04 -24.45
CA LYS A 136 -24.97 -30.73 -24.05
C LYS A 136 -24.87 -31.27 -22.62
N TRP A 137 -23.80 -31.99 -22.27
CA TRP A 137 -23.65 -32.55 -20.92
C TRP A 137 -23.63 -31.47 -19.83
N ILE A 138 -22.98 -30.33 -20.08
CA ILE A 138 -22.79 -29.28 -19.07
C ILE A 138 -24.02 -28.37 -18.96
N TYR A 139 -24.61 -27.98 -20.08
CA TYR A 139 -25.65 -26.94 -20.11
C TYR A 139 -27.07 -27.50 -20.21
N ASP A 140 -27.28 -28.57 -20.97
CA ASP A 140 -28.61 -29.15 -21.18
C ASP A 140 -28.90 -30.20 -20.09
N GLU A 141 -27.95 -31.10 -19.83
CA GLU A 141 -28.07 -32.16 -18.83
C GLU A 141 -27.61 -31.72 -17.42
N GLY A 142 -26.93 -30.57 -17.30
CA GLY A 142 -26.50 -30.02 -16.01
C GLY A 142 -25.44 -30.84 -15.26
N LYS A 143 -24.74 -31.75 -15.95
CA LYS A 143 -23.74 -32.62 -15.34
C LYS A 143 -22.51 -31.83 -14.87
N THR A 144 -22.00 -32.21 -13.70
CA THR A 144 -20.74 -31.67 -13.17
C THR A 144 -19.54 -32.29 -13.88
N VAL A 145 -18.41 -31.57 -13.89
CA VAL A 145 -17.12 -32.09 -14.38
C VAL A 145 -16.77 -33.45 -13.76
N ASN A 146 -17.11 -33.66 -12.49
CA ASN A 146 -16.85 -34.92 -11.79
C ASN A 146 -17.74 -36.06 -12.30
N GLN A 147 -19.02 -35.80 -12.57
CA GLN A 147 -19.94 -36.79 -13.15
C GLN A 147 -19.51 -37.17 -14.57
N ILE A 148 -19.21 -36.18 -15.41
CA ILE A 148 -18.72 -36.41 -16.78
C ILE A 148 -17.41 -37.22 -16.77
N ALA A 149 -16.48 -36.86 -15.88
CA ALA A 149 -15.21 -37.57 -15.72
C ALA A 149 -15.41 -39.05 -15.33
N LYS A 150 -16.33 -39.33 -14.40
CA LYS A 150 -16.65 -40.69 -13.98
C LYS A 150 -17.32 -41.50 -15.10
N GLU A 151 -18.31 -40.93 -15.78
CA GLU A 151 -19.02 -41.59 -16.89
C GLU A 151 -18.10 -41.93 -18.07
N LYS A 152 -17.14 -41.04 -18.37
CA LYS A 152 -16.21 -41.20 -19.49
C LYS A 152 -14.89 -41.85 -19.11
N ASN A 153 -14.75 -42.29 -17.85
CA ASN A 153 -13.55 -42.91 -17.30
C ASN A 153 -12.26 -42.10 -17.59
N VAL A 154 -12.32 -40.78 -17.36
CA VAL A 154 -11.20 -39.86 -17.54
C VAL A 154 -10.99 -38.98 -16.31
N SER A 155 -9.82 -38.36 -16.20
CA SER A 155 -9.56 -37.43 -15.10
C SER A 155 -10.43 -36.16 -15.21
N THR A 156 -10.80 -35.60 -14.06
CA THR A 156 -11.51 -34.30 -14.02
C THR A 156 -10.70 -33.18 -14.67
N THR A 157 -9.36 -33.28 -14.61
CA THR A 157 -8.43 -32.36 -15.28
C THR A 157 -8.51 -32.46 -16.80
N ALA A 158 -8.70 -33.66 -17.36
CA ALA A 158 -8.90 -33.83 -18.81
C ALA A 158 -10.15 -33.08 -19.28
N ILE A 159 -11.28 -33.25 -18.58
CA ILE A 159 -12.53 -32.53 -18.88
C ILE A 159 -12.34 -31.01 -18.76
N ARG A 160 -11.67 -30.51 -17.71
CA ARG A 160 -11.37 -29.06 -17.55
C ARG A 160 -10.48 -28.52 -18.67
N ASN A 161 -9.54 -29.32 -19.17
CA ASN A 161 -8.67 -28.91 -20.28
C ASN A 161 -9.45 -28.85 -21.60
N TYR A 162 -10.32 -29.82 -21.89
CA TYR A 162 -11.20 -29.76 -23.07
C TYR A 162 -12.15 -28.58 -23.00
N MET A 163 -12.73 -28.33 -21.83
CA MET A 163 -13.51 -27.13 -21.55
C MET A 163 -12.74 -25.85 -21.87
N ARG A 164 -11.50 -25.73 -21.39
CA ARG A 164 -10.66 -24.55 -21.67
C ARG A 164 -10.31 -24.41 -23.16
N GLU A 165 -9.93 -25.50 -23.80
CA GLU A 165 -9.54 -25.51 -25.22
C GLU A 165 -10.71 -25.16 -26.15
N LEU A 166 -11.92 -25.61 -25.80
CA LEU A 166 -13.13 -25.40 -26.58
C LEU A 166 -13.93 -24.15 -26.14
N GLY A 167 -13.43 -23.38 -25.16
CA GLY A 167 -14.06 -22.17 -24.64
C GLY A 167 -15.35 -22.41 -23.84
N ILE A 168 -15.51 -23.59 -23.24
CA ILE A 168 -16.65 -23.99 -22.40
C ILE A 168 -16.29 -23.78 -20.92
N PHE A 169 -17.08 -23.02 -20.16
CA PHE A 169 -16.77 -22.70 -18.76
C PHE A 169 -17.82 -23.26 -17.79
N SER A 170 -17.36 -23.84 -16.67
CA SER A 170 -18.26 -24.36 -15.62
C SER A 170 -18.98 -23.21 -14.92
N LYS A 171 -20.26 -23.43 -14.53
CA LYS A 171 -20.93 -22.60 -13.53
C LYS A 171 -20.06 -22.60 -12.25
N LYS A 172 -19.43 -21.49 -11.89
CA LYS A 172 -18.82 -21.33 -10.56
C LYS A 172 -19.95 -21.24 -9.54
N ARG A 173 -19.89 -22.07 -8.49
CA ARG A 173 -20.70 -21.86 -7.28
C ARG A 173 -20.24 -20.56 -6.63
N GLY A 174 -21.05 -19.52 -6.77
CA GLY A 174 -20.81 -18.20 -6.18
C GLY A 174 -20.94 -17.10 -7.24
N LEU A 175 -22.09 -16.42 -7.22
CA LEU A 175 -22.56 -15.35 -8.13
C LEU A 175 -23.19 -15.86 -9.44
N ASN A 176 -24.47 -15.55 -9.61
CA ASN A 176 -25.24 -15.68 -10.85
C ASN A 176 -24.63 -14.84 -11.97
N ARG A 177 -23.46 -15.24 -12.49
CA ARG A 177 -22.88 -14.66 -13.70
C ARG A 177 -23.14 -15.62 -14.84
N VAL A 178 -24.04 -15.19 -15.72
CA VAL A 178 -24.30 -15.82 -17.00
C VAL A 178 -23.01 -15.83 -17.83
N PRO A 179 -22.74 -16.88 -18.63
CA PRO A 179 -21.58 -16.90 -19.53
C PRO A 179 -21.58 -15.72 -20.51
N ASN A 180 -20.41 -15.30 -20.99
CA ASN A 180 -20.31 -14.31 -22.07
C ASN A 180 -21.08 -14.82 -23.30
N GLY A 181 -21.95 -13.98 -23.88
CA GLY A 181 -22.81 -14.35 -25.01
C GLY A 181 -24.13 -15.04 -24.64
N TRP A 182 -24.42 -15.23 -23.34
CA TRP A 182 -25.70 -15.81 -22.88
C TRP A 182 -26.92 -14.97 -23.26
N TRP A 183 -26.77 -13.65 -23.20
CA TRP A 183 -27.80 -12.71 -23.58
C TRP A 183 -27.64 -12.33 -25.05
N THR A 184 -28.63 -12.68 -25.86
CA THR A 184 -28.82 -12.18 -27.22
C THR A 184 -30.02 -11.23 -27.24
N LYS A 185 -30.17 -10.44 -28.31
CA LYS A 185 -31.33 -9.53 -28.45
C LYS A 185 -32.64 -10.30 -28.35
N GLU A 186 -32.73 -11.45 -29.00
CA GLU A 186 -33.91 -12.33 -29.03
C GLU A 186 -34.23 -12.85 -27.64
N ARG A 187 -33.21 -13.24 -26.87
CA ARG A 187 -33.39 -13.74 -25.51
C ARG A 187 -33.90 -12.66 -24.57
N VAL A 188 -33.34 -11.46 -24.64
CA VAL A 188 -33.80 -10.31 -23.85
C VAL A 188 -35.28 -10.01 -24.16
N ILE A 189 -35.65 -9.96 -25.45
CA ILE A 189 -37.05 -9.78 -25.89
C ILE A 189 -37.96 -10.86 -25.32
N SER A 190 -37.56 -12.13 -25.41
CA SER A 190 -38.36 -13.26 -24.92
C SER A 190 -38.60 -13.19 -23.41
N GLU A 191 -37.59 -12.79 -22.63
CA GLU A 191 -37.67 -12.73 -21.17
C GLU A 191 -38.53 -11.54 -20.72
N ILE A 192 -38.42 -10.38 -21.39
CA ILE A 192 -39.29 -9.22 -21.14
C ILE A 192 -40.76 -9.58 -21.41
N LYS A 193 -41.06 -10.22 -22.55
CA LYS A 193 -42.42 -10.65 -22.91
C LYS A 193 -42.97 -11.65 -21.88
N LYS A 194 -42.15 -12.59 -21.41
CA LYS A 194 -42.54 -13.54 -20.36
C LYS A 194 -42.89 -12.82 -19.05
N ILE A 195 -42.03 -11.91 -18.58
CA ILE A 195 -42.29 -11.12 -17.36
C ILE A 195 -43.60 -10.34 -17.50
N ARG A 196 -43.86 -9.76 -18.68
CA ARG A 196 -45.11 -9.03 -18.93
C ARG A 196 -46.34 -9.95 -18.86
N ALA A 197 -46.27 -11.14 -19.47
CA ALA A 197 -47.36 -12.12 -19.44
C ALA A 197 -47.66 -12.60 -18.01
N GLU A 198 -46.64 -12.68 -17.15
CA GLU A 198 -46.77 -12.99 -15.72
C GLU A 198 -47.18 -11.78 -14.85
N ASN A 199 -47.55 -10.65 -15.45
CA ASN A 199 -47.83 -9.37 -14.76
C ASN A 199 -46.70 -8.90 -13.83
N GLY A 200 -45.45 -9.23 -14.17
CA GLY A 200 -44.26 -8.83 -13.42
C GLY A 200 -43.87 -7.37 -13.64
N ASP A 201 -43.17 -6.80 -12.66
CA ASP A 201 -42.69 -5.41 -12.68
C ASP A 201 -41.48 -5.24 -13.62
N LEU A 202 -41.68 -4.45 -14.67
CA LEU A 202 -40.69 -4.13 -15.71
C LEU A 202 -40.02 -2.76 -15.51
N SER A 203 -40.31 -2.05 -14.41
CA SER A 203 -39.69 -0.74 -14.15
C SER A 203 -38.17 -0.89 -14.00
N ALA A 204 -37.41 0.04 -14.60
CA ALA A 204 -35.94 -0.01 -14.62
C ALA A 204 -35.33 -0.21 -13.22
N ASN A 205 -35.85 0.48 -12.20
CA ASN A 205 -35.37 0.34 -10.83
C ASN A 205 -35.63 -1.06 -10.23
N TYR A 206 -36.81 -1.65 -10.51
CA TYR A 206 -37.12 -3.00 -10.07
C TYR A 206 -36.24 -4.03 -10.78
N CYS A 207 -36.16 -3.95 -12.12
CA CYS A 207 -35.34 -4.86 -12.92
C CYS A 207 -33.86 -4.74 -12.56
N MET A 208 -33.32 -3.54 -12.36
CA MET A 208 -31.93 -3.35 -11.91
C MET A 208 -31.66 -4.03 -10.56
N LYS A 209 -32.60 -3.99 -9.60
CA LYS A 209 -32.40 -4.54 -8.25
C LYS A 209 -32.68 -6.05 -8.14
N LYS A 210 -33.72 -6.53 -8.82
CA LYS A 210 -34.22 -7.91 -8.69
C LYS A 210 -33.90 -8.80 -9.89
N ARG A 211 -33.61 -8.21 -11.05
CA ARG A 211 -33.31 -8.89 -12.32
C ARG A 211 -32.09 -8.26 -13.01
N SER A 212 -31.05 -7.93 -12.23
CA SER A 212 -29.89 -7.13 -12.66
C SER A 212 -29.23 -7.64 -13.94
N SER A 213 -29.10 -8.97 -14.09
CA SER A 213 -28.50 -9.58 -15.26
C SER A 213 -29.28 -9.30 -16.55
N LEU A 214 -30.61 -9.39 -16.49
CA LEU A 214 -31.49 -9.04 -17.62
C LEU A 214 -31.43 -7.53 -17.90
N PHE A 215 -31.46 -6.71 -16.85
CA PHE A 215 -31.42 -5.25 -16.97
C PHE A 215 -30.17 -4.77 -17.71
N HIS A 216 -28.99 -5.21 -17.27
CA HIS A 216 -27.72 -4.82 -17.91
C HIS A 216 -27.61 -5.37 -19.33
N ALA A 217 -28.07 -6.60 -19.57
CA ALA A 217 -28.10 -7.15 -20.93
C ALA A 217 -29.00 -6.36 -21.88
N GLY A 218 -30.20 -5.96 -21.43
CA GLY A 218 -31.07 -5.09 -22.21
C GLY A 218 -30.46 -3.73 -22.44
N TYR A 219 -29.80 -3.16 -21.43
CA TYR A 219 -29.08 -1.89 -21.55
C TYR A 219 -27.96 -1.97 -22.60
N ASP A 220 -27.10 -2.97 -22.53
CA ASP A 220 -25.91 -3.11 -23.38
C ASP A 220 -26.26 -3.48 -24.84
N LEU A 221 -27.32 -4.27 -25.06
CA LEU A 221 -27.68 -4.74 -26.41
C LEU A 221 -28.59 -3.78 -27.17
N PHE A 222 -29.36 -2.93 -26.48
CA PHE A 222 -30.34 -2.03 -27.08
C PHE A 222 -30.06 -0.54 -26.81
N ASP A 223 -28.88 -0.23 -26.28
CA ASP A 223 -28.48 1.13 -25.89
C ASP A 223 -29.47 1.79 -24.92
N GLY A 224 -30.02 0.98 -23.99
CA GLY A 224 -30.95 1.43 -22.97
C GLY A 224 -32.07 0.43 -22.65
N TRP A 225 -32.48 0.40 -21.38
CA TRP A 225 -33.57 -0.47 -20.93
C TRP A 225 -34.91 -0.11 -21.56
N GLU A 226 -35.19 1.18 -21.76
CA GLU A 226 -36.39 1.66 -22.44
C GLU A 226 -36.47 1.13 -23.88
N ASN A 227 -35.38 1.20 -24.63
CA ASN A 227 -35.30 0.67 -25.99
C ASN A 227 -35.49 -0.86 -26.02
N ALA A 228 -34.95 -1.57 -25.03
CA ALA A 228 -35.17 -3.01 -24.89
C ALA A 228 -36.66 -3.33 -24.68
N ILE A 229 -37.38 -2.55 -23.86
CA ILE A 229 -38.83 -2.69 -23.71
C ILE A 229 -39.56 -2.34 -25.01
N HIS A 230 -39.25 -1.21 -25.66
CA HIS A 230 -39.88 -0.80 -26.92
C HIS A 230 -39.73 -1.86 -28.01
N SER A 231 -38.60 -2.57 -28.06
CA SER A 231 -38.37 -3.67 -29.01
C SER A 231 -39.35 -4.85 -28.85
N THR A 232 -40.07 -4.91 -27.72
CA THR A 232 -41.11 -5.91 -27.47
C THR A 232 -42.52 -5.46 -27.89
N GLY A 233 -42.67 -4.22 -28.36
CA GLY A 233 -43.95 -3.59 -28.70
C GLY A 233 -44.71 -3.01 -27.50
N ILE A 234 -44.07 -2.94 -26.33
CA ILE A 234 -44.66 -2.36 -25.12
C ILE A 234 -44.27 -0.88 -25.05
N ASP A 235 -45.25 0.01 -24.90
CA ASP A 235 -44.98 1.42 -24.59
C ASP A 235 -44.34 1.52 -23.20
N TYR A 236 -43.16 2.15 -23.09
CA TYR A 236 -42.47 2.28 -21.82
C TYR A 236 -43.18 3.23 -20.85
N SER A 237 -44.00 4.16 -21.36
CA SER A 237 -44.72 5.16 -20.55
C SER A 237 -45.66 4.50 -19.53
N ILE A 238 -46.30 3.39 -19.90
CA ILE A 238 -47.21 2.62 -19.01
C ILE A 238 -46.46 1.81 -17.94
N ILE A 239 -45.14 1.70 -18.04
CA ILE A 239 -44.27 1.00 -17.06
C ILE A 239 -43.71 1.98 -16.02
N LEU A 240 -43.62 3.27 -16.37
CA LEU A 240 -43.10 4.30 -15.49
C LEU A 240 -44.03 4.54 -14.29
N LYS A 241 -43.49 4.38 -13.07
CA LYS A 241 -44.24 4.65 -11.82
C LYS A 241 -44.28 6.12 -11.42
N HIS A 242 -43.56 6.99 -12.13
CA HIS A 242 -43.40 8.40 -11.80
C HIS A 242 -43.56 9.29 -13.03
N LYS A 243 -44.14 10.48 -12.83
CA LYS A 243 -44.25 11.52 -13.86
C LYS A 243 -42.85 11.89 -14.40
N GLN A 244 -42.71 11.93 -15.72
CA GLN A 244 -41.54 12.52 -16.39
C GLN A 244 -41.72 14.03 -16.46
N TRP A 245 -40.69 14.77 -16.05
CA TRP A 245 -40.70 16.23 -16.06
C TRP A 245 -39.86 16.73 -17.23
N SER A 246 -40.45 17.52 -18.13
CA SER A 246 -39.68 18.26 -19.12
C SER A 246 -38.98 19.48 -18.49
N LYS A 247 -37.93 19.99 -19.15
CA LYS A 247 -37.26 21.24 -18.75
C LYS A 247 -38.25 22.39 -18.58
N GLN A 248 -39.21 22.54 -19.51
CA GLN A 248 -40.17 23.64 -19.47
C GLN A 248 -41.18 23.49 -18.33
N GLU A 249 -41.68 22.27 -18.08
CA GLU A 249 -42.57 22.03 -16.94
C GLU A 249 -41.90 22.34 -15.60
N ILE A 250 -40.62 22.01 -15.45
CA ILE A 250 -39.84 22.33 -14.24
C ILE A 250 -39.77 23.85 -14.05
N LEU A 251 -39.44 24.61 -15.10
CA LEU A 251 -39.35 26.06 -15.03
C LEU A 251 -40.71 26.70 -14.69
N ASN A 252 -41.78 26.23 -15.33
CA ASN A 252 -43.14 26.71 -15.05
C ASN A 252 -43.55 26.45 -13.60
N GLU A 253 -43.20 25.28 -13.06
CA GLU A 253 -43.52 24.92 -11.68
C GLU A 253 -42.70 25.73 -10.67
N ILE A 254 -41.42 25.98 -10.94
CA ILE A 254 -40.58 26.88 -10.11
C ILE A 254 -41.17 28.29 -10.07
N LEU A 255 -41.56 28.83 -11.23
CA LEU A 255 -42.19 30.15 -11.32
C LEU A 255 -43.53 30.20 -10.58
N LYS A 256 -44.34 29.15 -10.67
CA LYS A 256 -45.60 29.03 -9.93
C LYS A 256 -45.36 29.08 -8.43
N LEU A 257 -44.45 28.24 -7.90
CA LEU A 257 -44.08 28.24 -6.48
C LEU A 257 -43.55 29.60 -6.03
N SER A 258 -42.78 30.29 -6.87
CA SER A 258 -42.30 31.65 -6.58
C SER A 258 -43.45 32.65 -6.46
N LYS A 259 -44.43 32.60 -7.37
CA LYS A 259 -45.60 33.50 -7.35
C LYS A 259 -46.49 33.26 -6.13
N GLU A 260 -46.56 32.01 -5.68
CA GLU A 260 -47.27 31.61 -4.45
C GLU A 260 -46.50 32.00 -3.16
N GLY A 261 -45.34 32.65 -3.27
CA GLY A 261 -44.55 33.09 -2.12
C GLY A 261 -43.86 31.94 -1.37
N VAL A 262 -43.77 30.76 -1.98
CA VAL A 262 -43.12 29.60 -1.37
C VAL A 262 -41.62 29.85 -1.27
N ASN A 263 -41.04 29.56 -0.10
CA ASN A 263 -39.58 29.61 0.07
C ASN A 263 -38.91 28.56 -0.85
N LEU A 264 -38.28 29.02 -1.93
CA LEU A 264 -37.65 28.16 -2.93
C LEU A 264 -36.31 27.55 -2.48
N SER A 265 -35.91 27.67 -1.21
CA SER A 265 -34.65 27.08 -0.74
C SER A 265 -34.68 25.57 -0.93
N HIS A 266 -33.54 24.99 -1.33
CA HIS A 266 -33.42 23.54 -1.55
C HIS A 266 -33.94 22.73 -0.36
N LYS A 267 -33.64 23.16 0.87
CA LYS A 267 -34.12 22.53 2.11
C LYS A 267 -35.65 22.51 2.20
N ASN A 268 -36.30 23.62 1.85
CA ASN A 268 -37.75 23.71 1.92
C ASN A 268 -38.40 22.90 0.79
N ILE A 269 -37.96 23.07 -0.46
CA ILE A 269 -38.52 22.37 -1.61
C ILE A 269 -38.34 20.86 -1.50
N LYS A 270 -37.19 20.38 -0.99
CA LYS A 270 -36.98 18.96 -0.71
C LYS A 270 -38.00 18.38 0.27
N LYS A 271 -38.56 19.21 1.17
CA LYS A 271 -39.59 18.80 2.14
C LYS A 271 -40.99 18.77 1.51
N ILE A 272 -41.36 19.80 0.74
CA ILE A 272 -42.74 19.99 0.27
C ILE A 272 -43.01 19.51 -1.17
N ARG A 273 -41.98 19.50 -2.03
CA ARG A 273 -42.04 19.16 -3.45
C ARG A 273 -40.81 18.36 -3.87
N ARG A 274 -40.63 17.22 -3.20
CA ARG A 274 -39.51 16.31 -3.44
C ARG A 274 -39.48 15.77 -4.87
N ASP A 275 -40.65 15.68 -5.51
CA ASP A 275 -40.85 15.30 -6.91
C ASP A 275 -40.13 16.21 -7.91
N LEU A 276 -39.86 17.47 -7.55
CA LEU A 276 -39.16 18.42 -8.41
C LEU A 276 -37.63 18.41 -8.27
N ILE A 277 -37.08 17.90 -7.17
CA ILE A 277 -35.64 18.03 -6.88
C ILE A 277 -34.81 17.22 -7.88
N SER A 278 -35.03 15.91 -7.94
CA SER A 278 -34.21 15.03 -8.77
C SER A 278 -34.31 15.37 -10.28
N PRO A 279 -35.50 15.65 -10.84
CA PRO A 279 -35.60 16.10 -12.23
C PRO A 279 -34.90 17.44 -12.49
N SER A 280 -35.01 18.42 -11.58
CA SER A 280 -34.31 19.71 -11.70
C SER A 280 -32.79 19.56 -11.67
N GLU A 281 -32.27 18.76 -10.75
CA GLU A 281 -30.82 18.48 -10.66
C GLU A 281 -30.31 17.74 -11.90
N TYR A 282 -31.12 16.82 -12.45
CA TYR A 282 -30.79 16.12 -13.70
C TYR A 282 -30.71 17.07 -14.91
N HIS A 283 -31.72 17.94 -15.09
CA HIS A 283 -31.81 18.77 -16.29
C HIS A 283 -30.94 20.04 -16.27
N PHE A 284 -30.67 20.59 -15.09
CA PHE A 284 -30.00 21.89 -14.92
C PHE A 284 -28.70 21.79 -14.10
N GLY A 285 -28.35 20.59 -13.60
CA GLY A 285 -27.15 20.34 -12.79
C GLY A 285 -27.34 20.57 -11.30
N SER A 286 -28.14 21.58 -10.91
CA SER A 286 -28.50 21.82 -9.51
C SER A 286 -29.83 22.57 -9.38
N TRP A 287 -30.49 22.44 -8.22
CA TRP A 287 -31.70 23.22 -7.93
C TRP A 287 -31.47 24.74 -8.04
N ALA A 288 -30.33 25.23 -7.56
CA ALA A 288 -29.99 26.65 -7.66
C ALA A 288 -29.89 27.11 -9.13
N GLN A 289 -29.30 26.28 -10.00
CA GLN A 289 -29.25 26.57 -11.44
C GLN A 289 -30.65 26.52 -12.07
N ALA A 290 -31.49 25.55 -11.70
CA ALA A 290 -32.87 25.50 -12.18
C ALA A 290 -33.66 26.77 -11.82
N VAL A 291 -33.52 27.26 -10.58
CA VAL A 291 -34.16 28.50 -10.12
C VAL A 291 -33.60 29.74 -10.84
N ASN A 292 -32.29 29.82 -11.04
CA ASN A 292 -31.66 30.87 -11.85
C ASN A 292 -32.11 30.83 -13.32
N SER A 293 -32.25 29.64 -13.91
CA SER A 293 -32.76 29.44 -15.27
C SER A 293 -34.23 29.80 -15.40
N ALA A 294 -34.99 29.77 -14.32
CA ALA A 294 -36.35 30.31 -14.25
C ALA A 294 -36.38 31.85 -14.10
N GLY A 295 -35.22 32.52 -14.12
CA GLY A 295 -35.11 33.98 -14.00
C GLY A 295 -35.11 34.51 -12.57
N ILE A 296 -34.99 33.64 -11.56
CA ILE A 296 -34.98 34.01 -10.14
C ILE A 296 -33.55 33.90 -9.62
N ASP A 297 -32.95 35.00 -9.18
CA ASP A 297 -31.61 34.98 -8.58
C ASP A 297 -31.63 34.27 -7.23
N TYR A 298 -31.33 32.97 -7.24
CA TYR A 298 -31.39 32.08 -6.10
C TYR A 298 -30.51 32.55 -4.93
N PHE A 299 -29.32 33.09 -5.23
CA PHE A 299 -28.37 33.48 -4.18
C PHE A 299 -28.70 34.82 -3.54
N LYS A 300 -29.30 35.73 -4.31
CA LYS A 300 -29.75 37.03 -3.81
C LYS A 300 -31.07 36.93 -3.03
N THR A 301 -32.00 36.11 -3.52
CA THR A 301 -33.41 36.15 -3.09
C THR A 301 -33.86 34.93 -2.28
N VAL A 302 -33.21 33.77 -2.41
CA VAL A 302 -33.70 32.50 -1.84
C VAL A 302 -32.76 31.90 -0.78
N ALA A 303 -31.44 32.11 -0.90
CA ALA A 303 -30.46 31.52 0.02
C ALA A 303 -30.55 32.12 1.45
N ILE A 304 -30.92 31.27 2.42
CA ILE A 304 -31.12 31.62 3.84
C ILE A 304 -29.84 32.12 4.54
N ASN A 305 -28.65 31.79 4.02
CA ASN A 305 -27.37 32.22 4.57
C ASN A 305 -26.49 32.86 3.48
N LYS A 306 -26.72 34.15 3.19
CA LYS A 306 -25.86 34.95 2.29
C LYS A 306 -24.37 34.85 2.68
N ASN A 307 -24.07 34.71 3.97
CA ASN A 307 -22.71 34.62 4.51
C ASN A 307 -21.99 33.28 4.27
N LYS A 308 -22.69 32.19 3.92
CA LYS A 308 -22.08 30.87 3.68
C LYS A 308 -21.77 30.55 2.22
N PHE A 309 -22.17 31.40 1.27
CA PHE A 309 -21.94 31.15 -0.15
C PHE A 309 -20.76 31.95 -0.70
N TRP A 310 -20.01 31.35 -1.63
CA TRP A 310 -18.85 31.96 -2.29
C TRP A 310 -19.25 32.47 -3.68
N THR A 311 -19.44 33.79 -3.81
CA THR A 311 -19.57 34.48 -5.11
C THR A 311 -18.18 34.85 -5.65
N LYS A 312 -18.06 35.18 -6.94
CA LYS A 312 -16.78 35.59 -7.54
C LYS A 312 -16.22 36.83 -6.84
N GLU A 313 -17.10 37.78 -6.53
CA GLU A 313 -16.79 39.07 -5.90
C GLU A 313 -16.28 38.86 -4.46
N LYS A 314 -16.98 38.00 -3.69
CA LYS A 314 -16.59 37.66 -2.32
C LYS A 314 -15.25 36.91 -2.26
N ILE A 315 -14.99 36.02 -3.21
CA ILE A 315 -13.70 35.32 -3.32
C ILE A 315 -12.57 36.34 -3.54
N ILE A 316 -12.76 37.30 -4.45
CA ILE A 316 -11.78 38.37 -4.74
C ILE A 316 -11.54 39.23 -3.49
N GLU A 317 -12.60 39.63 -2.79
CA GLU A 317 -12.51 40.43 -1.56
C GLU A 317 -11.71 39.70 -0.46
N GLU A 318 -11.98 38.42 -0.27
CA GLU A 318 -11.34 37.63 0.79
C GLU A 318 -9.86 37.33 0.48
N ILE A 319 -9.52 37.12 -0.80
CA ILE A 319 -8.11 37.03 -1.24
C ILE A 319 -7.36 38.32 -0.93
N LYS A 320 -7.95 39.49 -1.21
CA LYS A 320 -7.35 40.80 -0.89
C LYS A 320 -7.15 40.99 0.61
N LYS A 321 -8.14 40.61 1.44
CA LYS A 321 -8.01 40.65 2.91
C LYS A 321 -6.87 39.77 3.43
N LEU A 322 -6.76 38.55 2.91
CA LEU A 322 -5.67 37.64 3.29
C LEU A 322 -4.30 38.19 2.89
N TYR A 323 -4.21 38.82 1.72
CA TYR A 323 -2.98 39.47 1.27
C TYR A 323 -2.58 40.63 2.18
N SER A 324 -3.51 41.54 2.51
CA SER A 324 -3.25 42.68 3.41
C SER A 324 -2.88 42.26 4.82
N ALA A 325 -3.37 41.10 5.28
CA ALA A 325 -3.02 40.51 6.57
C ALA A 325 -1.70 39.70 6.53
N GLY A 326 -0.97 39.72 5.41
CA GLY A 326 0.34 39.07 5.27
C GLY A 326 0.30 37.55 5.14
N HIS A 327 -0.87 36.95 4.87
CA HIS A 327 -0.96 35.50 4.68
C HIS A 327 -0.35 35.05 3.36
N MET A 328 0.36 33.91 3.39
CA MET A 328 0.91 33.32 2.17
C MET A 328 -0.21 32.77 1.27
N LEU A 329 -0.33 33.33 0.06
CA LEU A 329 -1.37 32.98 -0.92
C LEU A 329 -0.97 31.88 -1.92
N ASN A 330 0.18 31.22 -1.74
CA ASN A 330 0.55 30.11 -2.61
C ASN A 330 -0.40 28.92 -2.41
N SER A 331 -0.57 28.10 -3.46
CA SER A 331 -1.54 26.99 -3.47
C SER A 331 -1.35 26.01 -2.30
N GLN A 332 -0.10 25.75 -1.90
CA GLN A 332 0.20 24.82 -0.81
C GLN A 332 -0.18 25.39 0.56
N SER A 333 0.04 26.68 0.80
CA SER A 333 -0.35 27.39 2.02
C SER A 333 -1.87 27.39 2.18
N MET A 334 -2.58 27.74 1.12
CA MET A 334 -4.03 27.86 1.14
C MET A 334 -4.71 26.51 1.45
N GLN A 335 -4.23 25.42 0.83
CA GLN A 335 -4.72 24.06 1.08
C GLN A 335 -4.48 23.55 2.51
N LYS A 336 -3.42 24.03 3.18
CA LYS A 336 -3.03 23.60 4.54
C LYS A 336 -3.57 24.50 5.64
N SER A 337 -4.19 25.62 5.29
CA SER A 337 -4.70 26.62 6.22
C SER A 337 -6.21 26.45 6.49
N LYS A 338 -6.75 27.22 7.43
CA LYS A 338 -8.20 27.35 7.64
C LYS A 338 -8.94 27.95 6.44
N ASN A 339 -8.22 28.45 5.43
CA ASN A 339 -8.77 29.07 4.22
C ASN A 339 -8.97 28.07 3.06
N ARG A 340 -9.00 26.76 3.36
CA ARG A 340 -9.22 25.72 2.36
C ARG A 340 -10.56 25.87 1.63
N ASP A 341 -11.61 26.27 2.33
CA ASP A 341 -12.95 26.46 1.73
C ASP A 341 -12.95 27.58 0.68
N LEU A 342 -12.19 28.65 0.92
CA LEU A 342 -11.98 29.74 -0.05
C LEU A 342 -11.20 29.24 -1.28
N PHE A 343 -10.15 28.43 -1.05
CA PHE A 343 -9.33 27.85 -2.11
C PHE A 343 -10.15 26.94 -3.03
N ASP A 344 -10.94 26.04 -2.45
CA ASP A 344 -11.78 25.12 -3.21
C ASP A 344 -12.89 25.86 -3.97
N ALA A 345 -13.51 26.87 -3.35
CA ALA A 345 -14.50 27.71 -4.01
C ALA A 345 -13.93 28.53 -5.18
N ALA A 346 -12.72 29.07 -5.02
CA ALA A 346 -12.02 29.81 -6.06
C ALA A 346 -11.70 28.92 -7.28
N LYS A 347 -11.25 27.67 -7.06
CA LYS A 347 -11.05 26.72 -8.15
C LYS A 347 -12.32 26.43 -8.93
N VAL A 348 -13.45 26.26 -8.24
CA VAL A 348 -14.74 25.99 -8.90
C VAL A 348 -15.21 27.20 -9.72
N LYS A 349 -15.01 28.44 -9.24
CA LYS A 349 -15.56 29.65 -9.88
C LYS A 349 -14.65 30.27 -10.94
N PHE A 350 -13.34 30.12 -10.82
CA PHE A 350 -12.33 30.72 -11.71
C PHE A 350 -11.50 29.66 -12.48
N GLY A 351 -11.81 28.37 -12.29
CA GLY A 351 -11.10 27.24 -12.90
C GLY A 351 -9.81 26.86 -12.17
N SER A 352 -9.07 27.84 -11.66
CA SER A 352 -7.85 27.63 -10.88
C SER A 352 -7.65 28.70 -9.81
N TRP A 353 -6.84 28.39 -8.80
CA TRP A 353 -6.44 29.35 -7.75
C TRP A 353 -5.58 30.49 -8.31
N GLU A 354 -4.73 30.18 -9.29
CA GLU A 354 -3.95 31.16 -10.04
C GLU A 354 -4.84 32.17 -10.74
N ASN A 355 -5.87 31.70 -11.45
CA ASN A 355 -6.82 32.58 -12.14
C ASN A 355 -7.56 33.47 -11.15
N ALA A 356 -7.97 32.93 -9.99
CA ALA A 356 -8.63 33.70 -8.95
C ALA A 356 -7.73 34.83 -8.41
N ILE A 357 -6.43 34.59 -8.23
CA ILE A 357 -5.46 35.60 -7.79
C ILE A 357 -5.17 36.63 -8.88
N ASN A 358 -5.02 36.21 -10.14
CA ASN A 358 -4.78 37.14 -11.24
C ASN A 358 -5.96 38.11 -11.45
N ASN A 359 -7.17 37.74 -11.00
CA ASN A 359 -8.34 38.63 -10.93
C ASN A 359 -8.32 39.63 -9.77
N THR A 360 -7.27 39.64 -8.92
CA THR A 360 -7.16 40.52 -7.74
C THR A 360 -6.12 41.64 -7.91
N ASN A 361 -5.63 41.89 -9.13
CA ASN A 361 -4.46 42.75 -9.44
C ASN A 361 -3.14 42.27 -8.77
N LEU A 362 -3.08 41.01 -8.34
CA LEU A 362 -1.90 40.37 -7.77
C LEU A 362 -1.28 39.41 -8.79
N ASP A 363 0.06 39.33 -8.85
CA ASP A 363 0.79 38.44 -9.76
C ASP A 363 1.08 37.10 -9.08
N TYR A 364 0.35 36.05 -9.48
CA TYR A 364 0.51 34.71 -8.92
C TYR A 364 1.91 34.12 -9.13
N GLN A 365 2.58 34.41 -10.25
CA GLN A 365 3.90 33.88 -10.54
C GLN A 365 4.96 34.46 -9.60
N LYS A 366 4.87 35.77 -9.28
CA LYS A 366 5.74 36.38 -8.25
C LYS A 366 5.50 35.79 -6.86
N LEU A 367 4.24 35.50 -6.51
CA LEU A 367 3.87 34.87 -5.23
C LEU A 367 4.25 33.38 -5.14
N SER A 368 4.36 32.68 -6.29
CA SER A 368 4.75 31.26 -6.36
C SER A 368 6.26 31.01 -6.38
N LYS A 369 7.07 32.01 -6.78
CA LYS A 369 8.54 31.90 -6.98
C LYS A 369 9.38 31.85 -5.70
N LEU A 370 8.78 31.87 -4.51
CA LEU A 370 9.48 31.78 -3.22
C LEU A 370 10.10 30.39 -2.90
N LYS A 371 10.24 29.45 -3.87
CA LYS A 371 10.68 28.06 -3.56
C LYS A 371 11.50 27.27 -4.62
N ALA A 372 12.22 27.87 -5.56
CA ALA A 372 13.11 27.12 -6.48
C ALA A 372 14.58 27.59 -6.41
N GLN A 373 15.51 26.69 -6.03
CA GLN A 373 16.94 26.96 -5.86
C GLN A 373 17.64 27.33 -7.19
N THR A 374 17.79 28.62 -7.48
CA THR A 374 18.51 29.12 -8.67
C THR A 374 20.04 29.09 -8.52
N LYS A 375 20.79 29.17 -9.63
CA LYS A 375 22.27 29.25 -9.64
C LYS A 375 22.82 30.38 -8.74
N SER A 376 22.16 31.54 -8.76
CA SER A 376 22.47 32.70 -7.92
C SER A 376 22.30 32.43 -6.42
N PHE A 377 21.34 31.59 -6.02
CA PHE A 377 21.16 31.19 -4.63
C PHE A 377 22.31 30.31 -4.13
N LYS A 378 22.77 29.35 -4.95
CA LYS A 378 23.90 28.47 -4.59
C LYS A 378 25.21 29.25 -4.41
N GLU A 379 25.45 30.24 -5.27
CA GLU A 379 26.62 31.12 -5.18
C GLU A 379 26.61 31.93 -3.87
N LYS A 380 25.47 32.54 -3.51
CA LYS A 380 25.32 33.26 -2.24
C LYS A 380 25.41 32.35 -1.01
N LEU A 381 24.89 31.12 -1.10
CA LEU A 381 24.98 30.14 -0.01
C LEU A 381 26.43 29.71 0.23
N HIS A 382 27.19 29.43 -0.85
CA HIS A 382 28.61 29.06 -0.73
C HIS A 382 29.46 30.21 -0.18
N ALA A 383 29.12 31.47 -0.51
CA ALA A 383 29.80 32.63 0.05
C ALA A 383 29.54 32.80 1.56
N LYS A 384 28.37 32.38 2.06
CA LYS A 384 28.01 32.45 3.49
C LYS A 384 28.47 31.25 4.30
N LEU A 385 28.50 30.06 3.71
CA LEU A 385 28.93 28.80 4.32
C LEU A 385 30.28 28.38 3.76
N THR A 386 31.32 29.13 4.14
CA THR A 386 32.72 28.77 3.87
C THR A 386 33.13 27.53 4.65
N GLU A 387 34.28 26.96 4.31
CA GLU A 387 34.88 25.82 5.03
C GLU A 387 35.06 26.10 6.52
N GLU A 388 35.60 27.27 6.85
CA GLU A 388 35.80 27.75 8.21
C GLU A 388 34.47 27.84 8.97
N LYS A 389 33.44 28.42 8.32
CA LYS A 389 32.12 28.59 8.95
C LYS A 389 31.40 27.26 9.16
N LEU A 390 31.52 26.35 8.20
CA LEU A 390 30.98 25.00 8.32
C LEU A 390 31.70 24.23 9.43
N THR A 391 33.01 24.36 9.55
CA THR A 391 33.80 23.73 10.62
C THR A 391 33.40 24.27 11.99
N GLU A 392 33.30 25.59 12.13
CA GLU A 392 32.84 26.24 13.36
C GLU A 392 31.45 25.74 13.78
N LEU A 393 30.47 25.75 12.87
CA LEU A 393 29.09 25.41 13.23
C LEU A 393 28.86 23.90 13.39
N TYR A 394 29.45 23.07 12.52
CA TYR A 394 29.20 21.63 12.48
C TYR A 394 30.13 20.83 13.41
N VAL A 395 31.42 21.20 13.44
CA VAL A 395 32.45 20.49 14.22
C VAL A 395 32.52 21.07 15.63
N THR A 396 32.77 22.38 15.75
CA THR A 396 32.99 23.04 17.06
C THR A 396 31.70 23.22 17.85
N GLN A 397 30.66 23.78 17.23
CA GLN A 397 29.36 24.02 17.89
C GLN A 397 28.44 22.79 17.85
N GLY A 398 28.78 21.77 17.06
CA GLY A 398 28.11 20.47 17.07
C GLY A 398 26.72 20.43 16.43
N LEU A 399 26.35 21.43 15.62
CA LEU A 399 25.06 21.45 14.92
C LEU A 399 24.97 20.28 13.93
N SER A 400 23.80 19.69 13.79
CA SER A 400 23.48 18.66 12.81
C SER A 400 23.26 19.26 11.41
N THR A 401 23.32 18.41 10.38
CA THR A 401 23.01 18.82 9.00
C THR A 401 21.57 19.30 8.84
N VAL A 402 20.66 18.85 9.70
CA VAL A 402 19.26 19.30 9.74
C VAL A 402 19.14 20.69 10.36
N GLU A 403 19.81 20.95 11.48
CA GLU A 403 19.81 22.27 12.13
C GLU A 403 20.46 23.33 11.24
N LEU A 404 21.58 23.00 10.58
CA LEU A 404 22.20 23.86 9.58
C LEU A 404 21.31 24.07 8.35
N GLY A 405 20.57 23.03 7.93
CA GLY A 405 19.62 23.15 6.84
C GLY A 405 18.54 24.18 7.18
N ILE A 406 17.99 24.09 8.39
CA ILE A 406 16.99 25.02 8.89
C ILE A 406 17.56 26.45 9.00
N LEU A 407 18.76 26.62 9.56
CA LEU A 407 19.38 27.92 9.78
C LEU A 407 19.62 28.71 8.48
N TYR A 408 19.90 27.99 7.39
CA TYR A 408 20.19 28.58 6.08
C TYR A 408 19.06 28.38 5.06
N ASP A 409 17.88 27.95 5.51
CA ASP A 409 16.69 27.68 4.70
C ASP A 409 16.96 26.76 3.50
N VAL A 410 17.68 25.66 3.75
CA VAL A 410 18.02 24.62 2.77
C VAL A 410 17.81 23.22 3.34
N SER A 411 17.69 22.22 2.46
CA SER A 411 17.58 20.83 2.93
C SER A 411 18.86 20.35 3.63
N ALA A 412 18.75 19.44 4.59
CA ALA A 412 19.90 18.80 5.24
C ALA A 412 20.85 18.10 4.25
N THR A 413 20.31 17.65 3.12
CA THR A 413 21.07 17.07 2.01
C THR A 413 21.98 18.11 1.35
N VAL A 414 21.54 19.36 1.22
CA VAL A 414 22.36 20.47 0.69
C VAL A 414 23.54 20.73 1.61
N ILE A 415 23.32 20.79 2.92
CA ILE A 415 24.40 20.93 3.91
C ILE A 415 25.36 19.73 3.86
N SER A 416 24.82 18.52 3.77
CA SER A 416 25.63 17.29 3.69
C SER A 416 26.55 17.31 2.46
N ASN A 417 26.06 17.83 1.34
CA ASN A 417 26.85 17.98 0.12
C ASN A 417 27.92 19.08 0.25
N LEU A 418 27.63 20.18 0.97
CA LEU A 418 28.62 21.22 1.26
C LEU A 418 29.76 20.71 2.16
N LEU A 419 29.44 19.96 3.21
CA LEU A 419 30.43 19.33 4.09
C LEU A 419 31.35 18.39 3.30
N LYS A 420 30.77 17.53 2.43
CA LYS A 420 31.55 16.66 1.52
C LYS A 420 32.44 17.45 0.57
N LYS A 421 31.93 18.54 -0.01
CA LYS A 421 32.70 19.41 -0.93
C LYS A 421 33.94 19.98 -0.25
N HIS A 422 33.83 20.39 1.01
CA HIS A 422 34.92 20.91 1.82
C HIS A 422 35.71 19.82 2.56
N LYS A 423 35.50 18.54 2.24
CA LYS A 423 36.17 17.39 2.88
C LYS A 423 36.02 17.35 4.41
N ILE A 424 34.97 17.95 4.95
CA ILE A 424 34.61 17.87 6.37
C ILE A 424 33.88 16.54 6.59
N GLU A 425 34.39 15.71 7.50
CA GLU A 425 33.84 14.37 7.75
C GLU A 425 32.40 14.45 8.23
N LEU A 426 31.49 13.78 7.51
CA LEU A 426 30.11 13.66 7.93
C LEU A 426 30.01 12.75 9.14
N LYS A 427 29.53 13.30 10.25
CA LYS A 427 29.04 12.48 11.37
C LYS A 427 27.92 11.60 10.81
N LYS A 428 28.08 10.26 10.92
CA LYS A 428 27.10 9.28 10.40
C LYS A 428 25.68 9.70 10.78
N PRO A 429 24.70 9.67 9.84
CA PRO A 429 23.37 10.16 10.11
C PRO A 429 22.69 9.29 11.17
N LYS A 430 22.53 9.84 12.38
CA LYS A 430 21.63 9.29 13.40
C LYS A 430 20.20 9.70 13.05
N TYR A 431 19.59 9.13 12.02
CA TYR A 431 18.13 9.16 11.91
C TYR A 431 17.55 7.75 12.01
N GLY A 432 16.70 7.60 13.03
CA GLY A 432 16.38 6.36 13.72
C GLY A 432 16.99 6.40 15.12
N TYR A 433 16.19 6.70 16.15
CA TYR A 433 16.64 6.66 17.55
C TYR A 433 17.34 5.34 17.85
N LYS A 434 18.65 5.36 18.08
CA LYS A 434 19.35 4.17 18.62
C LYS A 434 20.25 4.47 19.82
N GLU A 435 20.63 5.71 20.07
CA GLU A 435 21.38 6.06 21.30
C GLU A 435 20.85 7.36 21.88
N LEU A 436 20.22 7.24 23.05
CA LEU A 436 19.85 8.36 23.91
C LEU A 436 21.12 9.05 24.42
N LEU A 437 21.10 10.37 24.51
CA LEU A 437 22.18 11.17 25.08
C LEU A 437 22.23 10.93 26.59
N VAL A 438 23.40 10.66 27.15
CA VAL A 438 23.57 10.46 28.59
C VAL A 438 23.82 11.81 29.26
N CYS A 439 22.98 12.17 30.23
CA CYS A 439 23.09 13.34 31.08
C CYS A 439 24.05 13.09 32.26
N LYS A 440 24.44 14.16 32.96
CA LYS A 440 25.38 14.09 34.10
C LYS A 440 24.86 13.26 35.27
N ASP A 441 23.54 13.23 35.46
CA ASP A 441 22.85 12.41 36.45
C ASP A 441 22.49 11.00 35.97
N LYS A 442 23.01 10.61 34.79
CA LYS A 442 22.79 9.34 34.08
C LYS A 442 21.42 9.18 33.40
N HIS A 443 20.55 10.19 33.40
CA HIS A 443 19.36 10.16 32.55
C HIS A 443 19.74 10.02 31.07
N ARG A 444 18.84 9.42 30.30
CA ARG A 444 19.05 9.14 28.88
C ARG A 444 17.99 9.87 28.06
N VAL A 445 18.38 10.94 27.39
CA VAL A 445 17.46 11.90 26.76
C VAL A 445 17.53 11.92 25.23
N LYS A 446 16.52 12.51 24.59
CA LYS A 446 16.31 12.45 23.13
C LYS A 446 16.87 13.66 22.37
N SER A 447 17.12 14.78 23.05
CA SER A 447 17.61 16.00 22.41
C SER A 447 18.68 16.71 23.23
N ASN A 448 19.49 17.55 22.57
CA ASN A 448 20.46 18.40 23.26
C ASN A 448 19.78 19.41 24.19
N PHE A 449 18.58 19.89 23.85
CA PHE A 449 17.81 20.76 24.74
C PHE A 449 17.43 20.04 26.04
N GLU A 450 16.91 18.80 25.94
CA GLU A 450 16.64 17.98 27.13
C GLU A 450 17.90 17.74 27.95
N ARG A 451 19.04 17.46 27.30
CA ARG A 451 20.31 17.27 28.00
C ARG A 451 20.72 18.51 28.77
N THR A 452 20.62 19.69 28.14
CA THR A 452 20.97 20.95 28.80
C THR A 452 20.09 21.23 30.01
N VAL A 453 18.77 20.97 29.92
CA VAL A 453 17.85 21.13 31.07
C VAL A 453 18.15 20.12 32.16
N CYS A 454 18.35 18.85 31.82
CA CYS A 454 18.66 17.80 32.77
C CYS A 454 20.00 18.05 33.50
N ASP A 455 21.04 18.43 32.78
CA ASP A 455 22.32 18.81 33.38
C ASP A 455 22.17 20.04 34.29
N TRP A 456 21.36 21.03 33.89
CA TRP A 456 21.05 22.19 34.73
C TRP A 456 20.32 21.79 36.03
N LEU A 457 19.33 20.90 35.95
CA LEU A 457 18.62 20.39 37.14
C LEU A 457 19.58 19.65 38.08
N TYR A 458 20.47 18.83 37.53
CA TYR A 458 21.52 18.13 38.28
C TYR A 458 22.46 19.09 39.01
N PHE A 459 23.00 20.10 38.31
CA PHE A 459 23.93 21.06 38.92
C PHE A 459 23.30 21.91 40.02
N ASN A 460 21.98 22.11 39.99
CA ASN A 460 21.24 22.81 41.03
C ASN A 460 20.69 21.88 42.13
N GLY A 461 21.03 20.59 42.11
CA GLY A 461 20.59 19.63 43.11
C GLY A 461 19.09 19.38 43.14
N ILE A 462 18.40 19.57 42.00
CA ILE A 462 16.96 19.40 41.86
C ILE A 462 16.67 17.99 41.35
N GLU A 463 15.99 17.19 42.18
CA GLU A 463 15.49 15.88 41.76
C GLU A 463 14.35 16.02 40.77
N HIS A 464 14.37 15.18 39.74
CA HIS A 464 13.42 15.24 38.64
C HIS A 464 13.18 13.86 38.02
N GLU A 465 12.00 13.70 37.42
CA GLU A 465 11.63 12.53 36.62
C GLU A 465 11.74 12.87 35.13
N TYR A 466 12.31 11.98 34.32
CA TYR A 466 12.36 12.11 32.85
C TYR A 466 11.17 11.39 32.19
N GLU A 467 10.56 12.03 31.19
CA GLU A 467 9.40 11.50 30.45
C GLU A 467 8.21 11.04 31.33
N PRO A 468 7.80 11.84 32.34
CA PRO A 468 6.67 11.53 33.20
C PRO A 468 5.38 11.45 32.39
N ARG A 469 4.48 10.52 32.74
CA ARG A 469 3.13 10.50 32.17
C ARG A 469 2.32 11.63 32.77
N ILE A 470 1.74 12.49 31.93
CA ILE A 470 0.87 13.58 32.37
C ILE A 470 -0.58 13.09 32.54
N SER A 471 -0.99 12.06 31.80
CA SER A 471 -2.33 11.47 31.90
C SER A 471 -2.31 9.94 31.82
N SER A 472 -3.46 9.32 32.07
CA SER A 472 -3.69 7.89 31.90
C SER A 472 -3.50 7.40 30.45
N ASP A 473 -3.48 8.33 29.48
CA ASP A 473 -3.27 8.06 28.07
C ASP A 473 -1.77 7.93 27.75
N ARG A 474 -1.41 6.82 27.07
CA ARG A 474 -0.01 6.48 26.73
C ARG A 474 0.67 7.48 25.80
N TYR A 475 -0.09 8.35 25.14
CA TYR A 475 0.42 9.25 24.11
C TYR A 475 1.10 10.52 24.65
N PHE A 476 0.97 10.79 25.95
CA PHE A 476 1.22 12.13 26.47
C PHE A 476 2.15 12.18 27.68
N LYS A 477 3.40 12.55 27.39
CA LYS A 477 4.47 12.72 28.38
C LYS A 477 5.01 14.14 28.35
N ALA A 478 5.39 14.66 29.51
CA ALA A 478 6.25 15.86 29.57
C ALA A 478 7.70 15.46 29.28
N ASP A 479 8.59 16.43 29.10
CA ASP A 479 10.03 16.12 29.06
C ASP A 479 10.55 15.85 30.48
N PHE A 480 10.13 16.65 31.47
CA PHE A 480 10.54 16.49 32.87
C PHE A 480 9.41 16.75 33.87
N LYS A 481 9.54 16.21 35.09
CA LYS A 481 8.70 16.54 36.27
C LYS A 481 9.55 16.87 37.48
N ILE A 482 9.16 17.91 38.22
CA ILE A 482 9.73 18.29 39.51
C ILE A 482 8.57 18.56 40.46
N GLY A 483 8.31 17.66 41.42
CA GLY A 483 7.14 17.76 42.30
C GLY A 483 5.83 17.86 41.52
N ARG A 484 5.15 19.01 41.60
CA ARG A 484 3.90 19.31 40.85
C ARG A 484 4.12 20.01 39.50
N PHE A 485 5.36 20.33 39.15
CA PHE A 485 5.72 21.04 37.93
C PHE A 485 6.10 20.06 36.82
N TYR A 486 5.49 20.20 35.66
CA TYR A 486 5.84 19.50 34.43
C TYR A 486 6.52 20.48 33.48
N ILE A 487 7.63 20.08 32.86
CA ILE A 487 8.38 20.90 31.91
C ILE A 487 8.26 20.27 30.53
N GLU A 488 7.86 21.08 29.56
CA GLU A 488 7.83 20.74 28.13
C GLU A 488 8.68 21.75 27.36
N ILE A 489 9.64 21.28 26.57
CA ILE A 489 10.60 22.09 25.85
C ILE A 489 10.10 22.39 24.43
N LEU A 490 9.92 23.66 24.12
CA LEU A 490 9.40 24.13 22.83
C LEU A 490 10.52 24.42 21.83
N GLY A 491 11.36 23.41 21.56
CA GLY A 491 12.59 23.56 20.77
C GLY A 491 12.42 23.94 19.29
N MET A 492 11.27 23.62 18.68
CA MET A 492 11.10 23.67 17.22
C MET A 492 9.76 24.30 16.77
N MET A 493 9.25 25.29 17.50
CA MET A 493 7.95 25.90 17.22
C MET A 493 7.86 26.59 15.83
N GLU A 494 8.97 26.98 15.22
CA GLU A 494 8.99 27.53 13.85
C GLU A 494 8.67 26.49 12.77
N ILE A 495 8.81 25.18 13.09
CA ILE A 495 8.48 24.10 12.17
C ILE A 495 6.96 23.85 12.21
N PRO A 496 6.21 24.05 11.12
CA PRO A 496 4.75 23.94 11.15
C PRO A 496 4.23 22.57 11.60
N GLU A 497 4.93 21.49 11.26
CA GLU A 497 4.52 20.14 11.67
C GLU A 497 4.79 19.84 13.15
N TYR A 498 5.91 20.35 13.69
CA TYR A 498 6.21 20.25 15.13
C TYR A 498 5.20 21.08 15.93
N ARG A 499 4.98 22.34 15.51
CA ARG A 499 3.97 23.23 16.09
C ARG A 499 2.59 22.57 16.09
N ARG A 500 2.16 21.99 14.98
CA ARG A 500 0.86 21.28 14.90
C ARG A 500 0.78 20.11 15.89
N LYS A 501 1.81 19.25 15.96
CA LYS A 501 1.84 18.11 16.90
C LYS A 501 1.81 18.58 18.36
N PHE A 502 2.51 19.66 18.66
CA PHE A 502 2.49 20.30 19.97
C PHE A 502 1.11 20.92 20.28
N GLU A 503 0.53 21.68 19.36
CA GLU A 503 -0.80 22.28 19.51
C GLU A 503 -1.88 21.21 19.73
N GLU A 504 -1.83 20.11 18.99
CA GLU A 504 -2.71 18.95 19.21
C GLU A 504 -2.51 18.33 20.60
N LYS A 505 -1.26 18.18 21.03
CA LYS A 505 -0.90 17.67 22.36
C LYS A 505 -1.44 18.58 23.48
N ILE A 506 -1.27 19.90 23.37
CA ILE A 506 -1.77 20.87 24.35
C ILE A 506 -3.30 20.98 24.33
N MET A 507 -3.94 21.00 23.15
CA MET A 507 -5.41 20.99 23.05
C MET A 507 -5.99 19.74 23.69
N HIS A 508 -5.36 18.59 23.51
CA HIS A 508 -5.82 17.35 24.13
C HIS A 508 -5.63 17.38 25.65
N PHE A 509 -4.49 17.89 26.14
CA PHE A 509 -4.27 18.10 27.57
C PHE A 509 -5.29 19.05 28.20
N SER A 510 -5.68 20.11 27.50
CA SER A 510 -6.64 21.09 28.02
C SER A 510 -8.09 20.61 27.97
N MET A 511 -8.43 19.68 27.08
CA MET A 511 -9.80 19.20 26.88
C MET A 511 -10.17 17.92 27.65
N LYS A 512 -9.21 17.02 27.94
CA LYS A 512 -9.58 15.64 28.31
C LYS A 512 -9.94 15.42 29.77
N GLU A 513 -9.50 16.25 30.72
CA GLU A 513 -9.89 16.06 32.11
C GLU A 513 -10.05 17.40 32.83
N GLY A 514 -11.01 17.48 33.75
CA GLY A 514 -11.17 18.59 34.70
C GLY A 514 -10.00 18.76 35.69
N VAL A 515 -8.79 18.37 35.30
CA VAL A 515 -7.54 18.59 36.02
C VAL A 515 -7.09 20.00 35.68
N GLY A 516 -7.32 20.93 36.60
CA GLY A 516 -6.99 22.34 36.43
C GLY A 516 -5.48 22.59 36.41
N PHE A 517 -4.81 22.26 35.31
CA PHE A 517 -3.41 22.61 35.09
C PHE A 517 -3.27 24.12 34.88
N ILE A 518 -2.23 24.70 35.46
CA ILE A 518 -1.84 26.08 35.19
C ILE A 518 -0.77 26.03 34.10
N TYR A 519 -1.10 26.56 32.92
CA TYR A 519 -0.17 26.67 31.81
C TYR A 519 0.62 27.96 31.94
N CYS A 520 1.93 27.83 32.06
CA CYS A 520 2.85 28.94 32.16
C CYS A 520 3.82 28.89 31.00
N LYS A 521 3.76 29.86 30.10
CA LYS A 521 4.88 30.08 29.17
C LYS A 521 6.07 30.54 30.00
N GLY A 522 7.26 30.01 29.75
CA GLY A 522 8.41 30.27 30.63
C GLY A 522 8.75 31.77 30.76
N GLU A 523 8.55 32.58 29.72
CA GLU A 523 8.71 34.04 29.78
C GLU A 523 7.66 34.76 30.65
N GLU A 524 6.54 34.11 30.94
CA GLU A 524 5.44 34.65 31.75
C GLU A 524 5.49 34.20 33.21
N VAL A 525 6.50 33.43 33.62
CA VAL A 525 6.73 32.93 34.98
C VAL A 525 6.45 33.98 36.07
N PRO A 526 6.88 35.25 35.95
CA PRO A 526 6.54 36.29 36.92
C PRO A 526 5.03 36.48 37.15
N LYS A 527 4.20 36.38 36.10
CA LYS A 527 2.73 36.53 36.18
C LYS A 527 2.07 35.39 36.97
N TYR A 528 2.68 34.21 36.95
CA TYR A 528 2.14 32.99 37.57
C TYR A 528 2.74 32.70 38.95
N LYS A 529 3.67 33.53 39.45
CA LYS A 529 4.36 33.35 40.73
C LYS A 529 3.41 33.09 41.91
N LYS A 530 2.26 33.79 41.97
CA LYS A 530 1.23 33.60 43.00
C LYS A 530 0.68 32.16 43.10
N TYR A 531 0.81 31.37 42.05
CA TYR A 531 0.37 29.97 42.06
C TYR A 531 1.49 29.01 42.51
N PHE A 532 2.76 29.44 42.45
CA PHE A 532 3.92 28.61 42.78
C PHE A 532 4.15 28.47 44.28
N ASP A 533 3.67 29.42 45.08
CA ASP A 533 3.87 29.49 46.53
C ASP A 533 2.61 29.09 47.35
N THR A 534 1.54 28.62 46.69
CA THR A 534 0.28 28.22 47.37
C THR A 534 0.22 26.71 47.65
N ASN A 535 -0.44 26.33 48.77
CA ASN A 535 -0.81 24.94 49.15
C ASN A 535 -1.81 24.27 48.18
N ASN A 536 -1.93 24.77 46.96
CA ASN A 536 -2.85 24.25 45.95
C ASN A 536 -2.27 22.97 45.32
N ASN A 537 -3.00 21.86 45.35
CA ASN A 537 -2.53 20.59 44.76
C ASN A 537 -2.56 20.53 43.22
N LYS A 538 -2.85 21.65 42.54
CA LYS A 538 -2.87 21.73 41.07
C LYS A 538 -1.48 21.60 40.48
N SER A 539 -1.36 20.73 39.47
CA SER A 539 -0.15 20.59 38.67
C SER A 539 0.05 21.77 37.73
N ILE A 540 1.30 22.11 37.44
CA ILE A 540 1.67 23.28 36.63
C ILE A 540 2.50 22.82 35.44
N VAL A 541 2.13 23.21 34.23
CA VAL A 541 2.87 22.89 33.01
C VAL A 541 3.63 24.14 32.57
N ILE A 542 4.96 24.05 32.60
CA ILE A 542 5.87 25.09 32.14
C ILE A 542 6.29 24.77 30.72
N LEU A 543 5.94 25.67 29.81
CA LEU A 543 6.36 25.62 28.41
C LEU A 543 7.68 26.38 28.28
N LEU A 544 8.80 25.65 28.31
CA LEU A 544 10.14 26.22 28.23
C LEU A 544 10.45 26.62 26.78
N ILE A 545 10.72 27.91 26.55
CA ILE A 545 10.92 28.46 25.20
C ILE A 545 12.40 28.83 25.02
N PRO A 546 13.16 28.16 24.14
CA PRO A 546 14.51 28.59 23.80
C PRO A 546 14.51 29.95 23.10
N GLN A 547 15.45 30.83 23.45
CA GLN A 547 15.62 32.13 22.80
C GLN A 547 16.59 32.01 21.61
N LYS A 548 16.22 32.54 20.43
CA LYS A 548 17.05 32.48 19.21
C LYS A 548 17.58 31.05 18.90
N HIS A 549 16.75 30.04 19.12
CA HIS A 549 17.09 28.61 18.95
C HIS A 549 18.21 28.08 19.85
N LYS A 550 18.55 28.81 20.92
CA LYS A 550 19.50 28.36 21.94
C LYS A 550 18.81 28.34 23.29
N LEU A 551 19.14 27.33 24.09
CA LEU A 551 18.71 27.24 25.47
C LEU A 551 19.94 27.43 26.34
N THR A 552 20.29 28.69 26.58
CA THR A 552 21.47 29.03 27.39
C THR A 552 21.14 28.91 28.87
N LYS A 553 22.17 28.88 29.72
CA LYS A 553 21.98 28.81 31.18
C LYS A 553 21.18 30.01 31.69
N GLU A 554 21.40 31.19 31.11
CA GLU A 554 20.68 32.43 31.44
C GLU A 554 19.20 32.29 31.12
N THR A 555 18.85 31.84 29.91
CA THR A 555 17.45 31.60 29.52
C THR A 555 16.77 30.55 30.40
N ILE A 556 17.48 29.49 30.80
CA ILE A 556 16.95 28.49 31.72
C ILE A 556 16.74 29.08 33.11
N ASN A 557 17.68 29.88 33.62
CA ASN A 557 17.56 30.54 34.91
C ASN A 557 16.37 31.53 34.93
N GLU A 558 16.14 32.28 33.85
CA GLU A 558 15.00 33.19 33.73
C GLU A 558 13.66 32.45 33.84
N GLN A 559 13.54 31.28 33.20
CA GLN A 559 12.26 30.57 33.05
C GLN A 559 12.04 29.47 34.11
N LEU A 560 13.11 28.90 34.67
CA LEU A 560 13.05 27.78 35.63
C LEU A 560 13.79 28.06 36.94
N GLY A 561 14.52 29.18 37.06
CA GLY A 561 15.32 29.49 38.25
C GLY A 561 14.52 29.55 39.55
N PHE A 562 13.21 29.83 39.48
CA PHE A 562 12.32 29.80 40.65
C PHE A 562 12.22 28.41 41.30
N LEU A 563 12.56 27.32 40.57
CA LEU A 563 12.58 25.97 41.12
C LEU A 563 13.76 25.75 42.09
N ILE A 564 14.83 26.53 41.97
CA ILE A 564 16.03 26.39 42.82
C ILE A 564 15.69 26.56 44.30
N PRO A 565 15.11 27.69 44.77
CA PRO A 565 14.77 27.84 46.18
C PRO A 565 13.66 26.87 46.66
N LEU A 566 12.85 26.32 45.75
CA LEU A 566 11.76 25.41 46.11
C LEU A 566 12.21 23.96 46.29
N PHE A 567 13.23 23.52 45.53
CA PHE A 567 13.58 22.10 45.42
C PHE A 567 15.07 21.77 45.55
N SER A 568 15.96 22.76 45.62
CA SER A 568 17.39 22.50 45.83
C SER A 568 17.62 21.81 47.18
N LYS A 569 18.37 20.70 47.16
CA LYS A 569 18.79 19.98 48.37
C LYS A 569 19.58 20.83 49.37
N SER A 570 20.19 21.94 48.93
CA SER A 570 21.01 22.80 49.81
C SER A 570 20.22 23.70 50.77
N GLN A 571 18.88 23.79 50.66
CA GLN A 571 18.04 24.61 51.56
C GLN A 571 17.12 23.82 52.51
N ARG A 572 17.08 22.48 52.46
CA ARG A 572 16.26 21.68 53.40
C ARG A 572 16.87 21.46 54.79
N ASN A 573 18.03 22.06 55.09
CA ASN A 573 18.70 21.98 56.40
C ASN A 573 18.75 23.32 57.15
N LEU A 574 17.91 24.29 56.78
CA LEU A 574 17.72 25.53 57.54
C LEU A 574 16.21 25.79 57.73
N SER A 575 15.58 24.92 58.52
CA SER A 575 14.28 25.16 59.15
C SER A 575 14.38 24.78 60.61
#